data_AF-A0A9D8ZV29-F1
#
_entry.id   AF-A0A9D8ZV29-F1
#
_cell.length_a   1.000
_cell.length_b   1.000
_cell.length_c   1.000
_cell.angle_alpha   90.00
_cell.angle_beta   90.00
_cell.angle_gamma   90.00
#
_symmetry.space_group_name_H-M   'P 1'
#
loop_
_entity.id
_entity.type
_entity.pdbx_description
1 polymer ?
#
loop_
_entity_poly.entity_id
_entity_poly.type
_entity_poly.pdbx_seq_one_letter_code
_entity_poly.pdbx_strand_id
1 'polypeptide(L)'
;MKTKLTLSLQEDVIEHAKAYAKDQETSVSSLVENYLKVITSAKRKEGEQLKIEEESVNYKSENTPIVQRLRGILDPDKITGHERYDYLMEKHK
;
A
#
# COMPACT_ATOMS: atom_id res chain seq x y z
N MET A 1 -17.45 -9.72 -2.90
CA MET A 1 -18.41 -9.86 -1.77
C MET A 1 -17.75 -9.36 -0.49
N LYS A 2 -18.46 -8.61 0.36
CA LYS A 2 -17.93 -8.18 1.69
C LYS A 2 -18.39 -9.17 2.76
N THR A 3 -17.45 -9.77 3.47
CA THR A 3 -17.70 -10.69 4.58
C THR A 3 -17.08 -10.15 5.87
N LYS A 4 -17.70 -10.47 7.02
CA LYS A 4 -17.18 -10.07 8.32
C LYS A 4 -16.27 -11.16 8.86
N LEU A 5 -15.08 -10.77 9.34
CA LEU A 5 -14.15 -11.65 10.04
C LEU A 5 -14.21 -11.33 11.54
N THR A 6 -14.60 -12.31 12.35
CA THR A 6 -14.60 -12.21 13.82
C THR A 6 -13.41 -12.99 14.36
N LEU A 7 -12.55 -12.34 15.15
CA LEU A 7 -11.35 -12.94 15.73
C LEU A 7 -11.45 -12.87 17.26
N SER A 8 -11.10 -13.97 17.93
CA SER A 8 -10.92 -13.99 19.39
C SER A 8 -9.44 -13.75 19.71
N LEU A 9 -9.15 -12.63 20.37
CA LEU A 9 -7.81 -12.18 20.76
C LEU A 9 -7.83 -11.78 22.23
N GLN A 10 -6.65 -11.66 22.83
CA GLN A 10 -6.52 -11.14 24.19
C GLN A 10 -6.88 -9.64 24.22
N GLU A 11 -7.41 -9.19 25.35
CA GLU A 11 -7.91 -7.82 25.52
C GLU A 11 -6.79 -6.78 25.37
N ASP A 12 -5.62 -7.05 25.95
CA ASP A 12 -4.43 -6.21 25.86
C ASP A 12 -3.97 -6.01 24.40
N VAL A 13 -4.05 -7.06 23.58
CA VAL A 13 -3.73 -6.96 22.15
C VAL A 13 -4.73 -6.05 21.42
N ILE A 14 -6.01 -6.14 21.76
CA ILE A 14 -7.06 -5.29 21.16
C ILE A 14 -6.84 -3.82 21.55
N GLU A 15 -6.48 -3.54 22.80
CA GLU A 15 -6.20 -2.18 23.26
C GLU A 15 -5.01 -1.56 22.54
N HIS A 16 -3.88 -2.28 22.48
CA HIS A 16 -2.70 -1.80 21.76
C HIS A 16 -2.99 -1.57 20.28
N ALA A 17 -3.74 -2.47 19.63
CA ALA A 17 -4.12 -2.32 18.23
C ALA A 17 -5.00 -1.08 17.99
N LYS A 18 -5.96 -0.80 18.88
CA LYS A 18 -6.80 0.40 18.80
C LYS A 18 -6.00 1.68 19.04
N ALA A 19 -5.09 1.69 20.02
CA ALA A 19 -4.23 2.84 20.30
C ALA A 19 -3.35 3.17 19.10
N TYR A 20 -2.71 2.15 18.51
CA TYR A 20 -1.90 2.30 17.31
C TYR A 20 -2.74 2.79 16.11
N ALA A 21 -3.91 2.20 15.89
CA ALA A 21 -4.78 2.60 14.78
C ALA A 21 -5.21 4.07 14.90
N LYS A 22 -5.51 4.54 16.11
CA LYS A 22 -5.86 5.94 16.37
C LYS A 22 -4.71 6.89 16.08
N ASP A 23 -3.49 6.55 16.52
CA ASP A 23 -2.29 7.35 16.29
C ASP A 23 -1.96 7.47 14.79
N GLN A 24 -2.17 6.40 14.04
CA GLN A 24 -1.93 6.34 12.59
C GLN A 24 -3.15 6.77 11.74
N GLU A 25 -4.16 7.42 12.36
CA GLU A 25 -5.40 7.87 11.70
C GLU A 25 -6.08 6.79 10.84
N THR A 26 -6.04 5.54 11.31
CA THR A 26 -6.54 4.36 10.58
C THR A 26 -7.46 3.50 11.44
N SER A 27 -7.97 2.41 10.86
CA SER A 27 -8.85 1.45 11.57
C SER A 27 -8.17 0.10 11.75
N VAL A 28 -8.49 -0.60 12.85
CA VAL A 28 -7.99 -1.96 13.12
C VAL A 28 -8.40 -2.92 11.99
N SER A 29 -9.61 -2.77 11.45
CA SER A 29 -10.06 -3.53 10.28
C SER A 29 -9.17 -3.30 9.07
N SER A 30 -8.78 -2.06 8.79
CA SER A 30 -7.91 -1.73 7.65
C SER A 30 -6.51 -2.29 7.83
N LEU A 31 -5.97 -2.26 9.07
CA LEU A 31 -4.67 -2.84 9.40
C LEU A 31 -4.67 -4.36 9.16
N VAL A 32 -5.66 -5.06 9.69
CA VAL A 32 -5.78 -6.52 9.53
C VAL A 32 -5.99 -6.89 8.07
N GLU A 33 -6.86 -6.17 7.35
CA GLU A 33 -7.10 -6.41 5.93
C GLU A 33 -5.83 -6.23 5.09
N ASN A 34 -5.07 -5.14 5.32
CA ASN A 34 -3.82 -4.90 4.61
C ASN A 34 -2.77 -5.98 4.94
N TYR A 35 -2.64 -6.38 6.21
CA TYR A 35 -1.74 -7.45 6.58
C TYR A 35 -2.09 -8.77 5.87
N LEU A 36 -3.37 -9.16 5.88
CA LEU A 36 -3.84 -10.35 5.18
C LEU A 36 -3.58 -10.28 3.67
N LYS A 37 -3.76 -9.11 3.04
CA LYS A 37 -3.41 -8.90 1.62
C LYS A 37 -1.92 -9.10 1.35
N VAL A 38 -1.04 -8.58 2.19
CA VAL A 38 0.42 -8.71 2.02
C VAL A 38 0.87 -10.17 2.16
N ILE A 39 0.40 -10.87 3.19
CA ILE A 39 0.85 -12.26 3.41
C ILE A 39 0.28 -13.25 2.37
N THR A 40 -0.92 -12.98 1.85
CA THR A 40 -1.55 -13.83 0.81
C THR A 40 -1.09 -13.49 -0.61
N SER A 41 -0.50 -12.31 -0.83
CA SER A 41 0.18 -11.97 -2.08
C SER A 41 1.62 -12.51 -2.13
N ALA A 42 2.32 -12.54 -1.00
CA ALA A 42 3.67 -13.12 -0.91
C ALA A 42 3.72 -14.64 -1.20
N LYS A 43 2.66 -15.38 -0.86
CA LYS A 43 2.55 -16.83 -1.13
C LYS A 43 2.23 -17.20 -2.58
N ARG A 44 1.94 -16.24 -3.47
CA ARG A 44 1.55 -16.46 -4.88
C ARG A 44 2.66 -16.13 -5.88
N LYS A 45 3.92 -16.37 -5.51
CA LYS A 45 5.08 -16.20 -6.40
C LYS A 45 5.66 -17.52 -6.90
N GLU A 46 4.82 -18.42 -7.40
CA GLU A 46 5.22 -19.42 -8.40
C GLU A 46 4.06 -19.59 -9.41
N GLY A 47 4.12 -18.89 -10.54
CA GLY A 47 3.49 -19.34 -11.79
C GLY A 47 2.16 -18.74 -12.26
N GLU A 48 1.33 -18.09 -11.43
CA GLU A 48 0.01 -17.62 -11.90
C GLU A 48 -0.06 -16.10 -12.10
N GLN A 49 -0.10 -15.70 -13.37
CA GLN A 49 -0.59 -14.38 -13.78
C GLN A 49 -2.09 -14.30 -13.47
N LEU A 50 -2.46 -13.64 -12.39
CA LEU A 50 -3.84 -13.22 -12.18
C LEU A 50 -3.96 -11.74 -12.50
N LYS A 51 -4.75 -11.48 -13.55
CA LYS A 51 -5.40 -10.21 -13.84
C LYS A 51 -5.89 -9.64 -12.53
N ILE A 52 -5.26 -8.56 -12.09
CA ILE A 52 -5.79 -7.72 -11.03
C ILE A 52 -7.07 -7.16 -11.63
N GLU A 53 -8.24 -7.63 -11.21
CA GLU A 53 -9.43 -6.79 -11.27
C GLU A 53 -9.10 -5.63 -10.35
N GLU A 54 -8.76 -4.51 -10.97
CA GLU A 54 -8.37 -3.25 -10.35
C GLU A 54 -9.53 -2.71 -9.52
N GLU A 55 -9.81 -3.30 -8.36
CA GLU A 55 -10.42 -2.54 -7.28
C GLU A 55 -9.32 -1.64 -6.73
N SER A 56 -9.14 -0.55 -7.47
CA SER A 56 -8.21 0.55 -7.26
C SER A 56 -8.14 0.97 -5.79
N VAL A 57 -7.27 0.29 -5.03
CA VAL A 57 -6.61 0.96 -3.92
C VAL A 57 -5.72 1.98 -4.58
N ASN A 58 -6.21 3.21 -4.64
CA ASN A 58 -5.52 4.36 -5.18
C ASN A 58 -4.35 4.75 -4.26
N TYR A 59 -3.34 3.88 -4.15
CA TYR A 59 -1.99 4.33 -3.88
C TYR A 59 -1.44 4.89 -5.21
N LYS A 60 -1.90 6.07 -5.62
CA LYS A 60 -1.26 6.93 -6.64
C LYS A 60 0.25 7.20 -6.37
N SER A 61 0.80 6.62 -5.30
CA SER A 61 2.15 6.78 -4.76
C SER A 61 3.18 5.83 -5.37
N GLU A 62 2.80 4.60 -5.76
CA GLU A 62 3.77 3.54 -6.08
C GLU A 62 4.66 3.87 -7.29
N ASN A 63 4.20 4.75 -8.18
CA ASN A 63 4.93 5.22 -9.35
C ASN A 63 5.22 6.73 -9.32
N THR A 64 5.33 7.33 -8.12
CA THR A 64 5.86 8.69 -8.06
C THR A 64 7.36 8.67 -8.40
N PRO A 65 7.90 9.74 -9.02
CA PRO A 65 9.33 9.83 -9.30
C PRO A 65 10.22 9.61 -8.06
N ILE A 66 9.73 10.02 -6.88
CA ILE A 66 10.41 9.76 -5.60
C ILE A 66 10.49 8.27 -5.28
N VAL A 67 9.38 7.53 -5.41
CA VAL A 67 9.36 6.09 -5.10
C VAL A 67 10.20 5.30 -6.10
N GLN A 68 10.18 5.69 -7.38
CA GLN A 68 11.03 5.09 -8.41
C GLN A 68 12.52 5.33 -8.15
N ARG A 69 12.89 6.53 -7.68
CA ARG A 69 14.27 6.86 -7.27
C ARG A 69 14.71 6.01 -6.08
N LEU A 70 13.86 5.91 -5.05
CA LEU A 70 14.15 5.11 -3.85
C LEU A 70 14.29 3.60 -4.16
N ARG A 71 13.59 3.11 -5.19
CA ARG A 71 13.72 1.73 -5.68
C ARG A 71 14.91 1.52 -6.64
N GLY A 72 15.63 2.57 -7.00
CA GLY A 72 16.76 2.49 -7.95
C GLY A 72 16.35 2.22 -9.40
N ILE A 73 15.10 2.54 -9.75
CA ILE A 73 14.56 2.35 -11.11
C ILE A 73 14.98 3.51 -12.02
N LEU A 74 15.11 4.72 -11.48
CA LEU A 74 15.57 5.90 -12.22
C LEU A 74 17.10 5.94 -12.25
N ASP A 75 17.64 6.16 -13.45
CA ASP A 75 19.06 6.27 -13.74
C ASP A 75 19.61 7.62 -13.24
N PRO A 76 20.44 7.66 -12.19
CA PRO A 76 20.80 8.89 -11.49
C PRO A 76 21.49 9.93 -12.38
N ASP A 77 22.14 9.49 -13.46
CA ASP A 77 22.83 10.36 -14.42
C ASP A 77 21.86 11.05 -15.41
N LYS A 78 20.61 10.58 -15.49
CA LYS A 78 19.56 11.12 -16.38
C LYS A 78 18.52 11.96 -15.62
N ILE A 79 18.58 11.98 -14.29
CA ILE A 79 17.61 12.69 -13.44
C ILE A 79 18.03 14.15 -13.27
N THR A 80 17.31 15.08 -13.90
CA THR A 80 17.50 16.54 -13.72
C THR A 80 16.64 17.12 -12.59
N GLY A 81 15.87 16.29 -11.88
CA GLY A 81 14.98 16.71 -10.78
C GLY A 81 13.64 17.32 -11.23
N HIS A 82 13.48 17.62 -12.52
CA HIS A 82 12.24 18.15 -13.10
C HIS A 82 11.12 17.12 -13.20
N GLU A 83 11.45 15.83 -13.25
CA GLU A 83 10.49 14.72 -13.41
C GLU A 83 9.39 14.73 -12.34
N ARG A 84 9.71 15.16 -11.11
CA ARG A 84 8.71 15.34 -10.05
C ARG A 84 7.75 16.48 -10.34
N TYR A 85 8.27 17.61 -10.83
CA TYR A 85 7.46 18.77 -11.16
C TYR A 85 6.52 18.45 -12.33
N ASP A 86 7.04 17.83 -13.39
CA ASP A 86 6.25 17.43 -14.55
C ASP A 86 5.14 16.44 -14.17
N TYR A 87 5.47 15.44 -13.36
CA TYR A 87 4.49 14.49 -12.81
C TYR A 87 3.37 15.20 -12.01
N LEU A 88 3.72 16.20 -11.19
CA LEU A 88 2.73 16.94 -10.41
C LEU A 88 1.86 17.84 -11.29
N MET A 89 2.44 18.45 -12.32
CA MET A 89 1.72 19.27 -13.28
C MET A 89 0.73 18.44 -14.11
N GLU A 90 1.12 17.24 -14.55
CA GLU A 90 0.24 16.32 -15.28
C GLU A 90 -0.86 15.75 -14.37
N LYS A 91 -0.51 15.37 -13.13
CA LYS A 91 -1.45 14.77 -12.16
C LYS A 91 -2.57 15.71 -11.72
N HIS A 92 -2.33 17.02 -11.73
CA HIS A 92 -3.27 18.06 -11.26
C HIS A 92 -3.83 18.94 -12.40
N LYS A 93 -3.63 18.54 -13.66
CA LYS A 93 -4.29 19.11 -14.84
C LYS A 93 -5.67 18.48 -15.04
#